data_AF-A0A959UV92-F1
#
_entry.id   AF-A0A959UV92-F1
#
_cell.length_a   1.000
_cell.length_b   1.000
_cell.length_c   1.000
_cell.angle_alpha   90.00
_cell.angle_beta   90.00
_cell.angle_gamma   90.00
#
_symmetry.space_group_name_H-M   'P 1'
#
loop_
_entity.id
_entity.type
_entity.pdbx_description
1 polymer ?
#
loop_
_entity_poly.entity_id
_entity_poly.type
_entity_poly.pdbx_seq_one_letter_code
_entity_poly.pdbx_strand_id
1 'polypeptide(L)'
;DDLARMLGITHEQVHHLESSFLFRVAEVKRMVPMEVGQELFDRVFGQGAVEDETAFRAKVKEGMEASFERDSDRLYLRDVLRKLEEKHQVELPDGFLKRWIQETSENPVTPEEVEQGYGEYAEGLRRQLLQDGIIEKYGLEAKGEELDAFAKRYVADQFAQYGMPAPEEGEIQRMAGRILSDRDQLGRIRNTIVERKLMTHFKAMLEPKERRIPLDEFVNLARS
;
A
#
# COMPACT_ATOMS: atom_id res chain seq x y z
N ASP A 1 13.89 2.85 -20.64
CA ASP A 1 12.60 3.58 -20.54
C ASP A 1 12.72 5.07 -20.31
N ASP A 2 13.53 5.53 -19.35
CA ASP A 2 13.63 6.98 -19.07
C ASP A 2 14.12 7.80 -20.27
N LEU A 3 15.10 7.32 -21.03
CA LEU A 3 15.57 7.97 -22.25
C LEU A 3 14.49 7.99 -23.36
N ALA A 4 13.69 6.92 -23.47
CA ALA A 4 12.58 6.81 -24.41
C ALA A 4 11.50 7.88 -24.10
N ARG A 5 11.17 8.04 -22.80
CA ARG A 5 10.25 9.06 -22.31
C ARG A 5 10.78 10.48 -22.48
N MET A 6 12.07 10.70 -22.22
CA MET A 6 12.70 12.01 -22.38
C MET A 6 12.76 12.46 -23.84
N LEU A 7 12.91 11.53 -24.78
CA LEU A 7 12.99 11.80 -26.21
C LEU A 7 11.64 11.62 -26.96
N GLY A 8 10.61 11.10 -26.29
CA GLY A 8 9.30 10.83 -26.88
C GLY A 8 9.27 9.70 -27.92
N ILE A 9 10.17 8.72 -27.81
CA ILE A 9 10.30 7.59 -28.75
C ILE A 9 9.98 6.26 -28.07
N THR A 10 9.75 5.20 -28.86
CA THR A 10 9.46 3.87 -28.32
C THR A 10 10.74 3.20 -27.79
N HIS A 11 10.58 2.24 -26.87
CA HIS A 11 11.70 1.53 -26.26
C HIS A 11 12.60 0.83 -27.30
N GLU A 12 12.03 0.25 -28.36
CA GLU A 12 12.80 -0.36 -29.46
C GLU A 12 13.61 0.65 -30.27
N GLN A 13 13.08 1.86 -30.48
CA GLN A 13 13.77 2.92 -31.24
C GLN A 13 15.01 3.46 -30.49
N VAL A 14 15.02 3.39 -29.16
CA VAL A 14 16.17 3.80 -28.34
C VAL A 14 17.38 2.89 -28.58
N HIS A 15 17.17 1.59 -28.80
CA HIS A 15 18.25 0.60 -28.97
C HIS A 15 19.03 0.77 -30.29
N HIS A 16 18.48 1.49 -31.26
CA HIS A 16 19.10 1.76 -32.56
C HIS A 16 19.50 3.24 -32.74
N LEU A 17 19.47 4.01 -31.66
CA LEU A 17 19.66 5.45 -31.69
C LEU A 17 21.14 5.84 -31.68
N GLU A 18 21.78 5.85 -32.85
CA GLU A 18 23.10 6.46 -33.05
C GLU A 18 22.92 7.93 -33.46
N SER A 19 22.91 8.84 -32.49
CA SER A 19 22.75 10.28 -32.76
C SER A 19 23.54 11.13 -31.77
N SER A 20 24.06 12.25 -32.25
CA SER A 20 24.74 13.25 -31.43
C SER A 20 23.72 14.24 -30.89
N PHE A 21 23.57 14.30 -29.56
CA PHE A 21 22.64 15.21 -28.90
C PHE A 21 23.35 16.51 -28.49
N LEU A 22 22.76 17.64 -28.84
CA LEU A 22 23.19 18.94 -28.34
C LEU A 22 22.32 19.33 -27.14
N PHE A 23 22.86 19.18 -25.94
CA PHE A 23 22.22 19.67 -24.72
C PHE A 23 22.64 21.12 -24.47
N ARG A 24 21.65 22.03 -24.42
CA ARG A 24 21.86 23.40 -23.94
C ARG A 24 21.40 23.47 -22.49
N VAL A 25 22.35 23.68 -21.58
CA VAL A 25 22.03 23.95 -20.18
C VAL A 25 21.32 25.30 -20.10
N ALA A 26 20.02 25.28 -19.80
CA ALA A 26 19.22 26.49 -19.66
C ALA A 26 19.40 27.15 -18.30
N GLU A 27 19.50 26.34 -17.24
CA GLU A 27 19.63 26.82 -15.86
C GLU A 27 20.32 25.76 -15.00
N VAL A 28 21.12 26.21 -14.03
CA VAL A 28 21.70 25.33 -13.00
C VAL A 28 21.15 25.79 -11.66
N LYS A 29 20.23 24.99 -11.09
CA LYS A 29 19.71 25.21 -9.74
C LYS A 29 20.54 24.43 -8.73
N ARG A 30 20.83 25.04 -7.59
CA ARG A 30 21.47 24.38 -6.44
C ARG A 30 20.47 24.31 -5.30
N MET A 31 20.30 23.11 -4.74
CA MET A 31 19.54 22.93 -3.52
C MET A 31 20.41 23.37 -2.34
N VAL A 32 19.94 24.36 -1.59
CA VAL A 32 20.60 24.83 -0.36
C VAL A 32 19.73 24.40 0.82
N PRO A 33 20.28 23.71 1.84
CA PRO A 33 19.54 23.41 3.05
C PRO A 33 19.02 24.71 3.69
N MET A 34 17.75 24.74 4.06
CA MET A 34 17.22 25.86 4.83
C MET A 34 17.69 25.76 6.27
N GLU A 35 17.92 26.89 6.92
CA GLU A 35 18.20 26.92 8.36
C GLU A 35 16.99 26.41 9.14
N VAL A 36 17.25 25.77 10.29
CA VAL A 36 16.19 25.31 11.18
C VAL A 36 15.63 26.52 11.92
N GLY A 37 14.46 27.00 11.45
CA GLY A 37 13.79 28.17 11.99
C GLY A 37 12.37 28.30 11.47
N GLN A 38 11.72 29.42 11.79
CA GLN A 38 10.29 29.63 11.54
C GLN A 38 9.89 29.40 10.07
N GLU A 39 10.72 29.82 9.11
CA GLU A 39 10.45 29.62 7.68
C GLU A 39 10.41 28.13 7.30
N LEU A 40 11.29 27.30 7.88
CA LEU A 40 11.24 25.84 7.71
C LEU A 40 9.98 25.25 8.36
N PHE A 41 9.64 25.71 9.56
CA PHE A 41 8.50 25.20 10.32
C PHE A 41 7.19 25.47 9.57
N ASP A 42 7.00 26.70 9.12
CA ASP A 42 5.82 27.14 8.38
C ASP A 42 5.71 26.42 7.02
N ARG A 43 6.83 26.12 6.37
CA ARG A 43 6.84 25.39 5.09
C ARG A 43 6.49 23.91 5.24
N VAL A 44 6.88 23.29 6.36
CA VAL A 44 6.64 21.85 6.60
C VAL A 44 5.24 21.61 7.19
N PHE A 45 4.81 22.45 8.13
CA PHE A 45 3.59 22.21 8.91
C PHE A 45 2.49 23.27 8.71
N GLY A 46 2.76 24.32 7.93
CA GLY A 46 1.85 25.46 7.76
C GLY A 46 2.13 26.59 8.74
N GLN A 47 1.74 27.81 8.35
CA GLN A 47 2.02 29.02 9.12
C GLN A 47 1.40 28.96 10.53
N GLY A 48 2.20 29.22 11.56
CA GLY A 48 1.73 29.27 12.95
C GLY A 48 1.43 27.90 13.57
N ALA A 49 1.74 26.79 12.89
CA ALA A 49 1.54 25.45 13.41
C ALA A 49 2.61 25.02 14.42
N VAL A 50 3.79 25.67 14.40
CA VAL A 50 4.96 25.36 15.23
C VAL A 50 5.70 26.66 15.51
N GLU A 51 6.02 26.90 16.78
CA GLU A 51 6.58 28.19 17.23
C GLU A 51 8.10 28.15 17.48
N ASP A 52 8.66 26.96 17.74
CA ASP A 52 10.08 26.80 18.04
C ASP A 52 10.63 25.44 17.58
N GLU A 53 11.96 25.29 17.66
CA GLU A 53 12.64 24.06 17.26
C GLU A 53 12.25 22.85 18.12
N THR A 54 11.91 23.06 19.40
CA THR A 54 11.51 21.97 20.30
C THR A 54 10.18 21.38 19.85
N ALA A 55 9.20 22.24 19.57
CA ALA A 55 7.90 21.87 19.03
C ALA A 55 8.04 21.25 17.63
N PHE A 56 8.95 21.77 16.79
CA PHE A 56 9.24 21.19 15.47
C PHE A 56 9.75 19.75 15.59
N ARG A 57 10.77 19.52 16.43
CA ARG A 57 11.35 18.19 16.67
C ARG A 57 10.32 17.23 17.29
N ALA A 58 9.46 17.72 18.18
CA ALA A 58 8.38 16.93 18.76
C ALA A 58 7.38 16.45 17.70
N LYS A 59 6.91 17.33 16.80
CA LYS A 59 6.01 16.93 15.71
C LYS A 59 6.66 15.97 14.73
N VAL A 60 7.93 16.20 14.38
CA VAL A 60 8.68 15.26 13.52
C VAL A 60 8.76 13.89 14.18
N LYS A 61 9.08 13.85 15.48
CA LYS A 61 9.13 12.61 16.26
C LYS A 61 7.77 11.91 16.29
N GLU A 62 6.69 12.61 16.57
CA GLU A 62 5.32 12.06 16.58
C GLU A 62 4.96 11.45 15.21
N GLY A 63 5.28 12.15 14.11
CA GLY A 63 5.06 11.64 12.76
C GLY A 63 5.87 10.37 12.46
N MET A 64 7.11 10.32 12.93
CA MET A 64 7.95 9.12 12.82
C MET A 64 7.41 7.97 13.66
N GLU A 65 7.02 8.21 14.92
CA GLU A 65 6.43 7.20 15.81
C GLU A 65 5.16 6.60 15.19
N ALA A 66 4.26 7.45 14.68
CA ALA A 66 3.05 7.00 13.99
C ALA A 66 3.36 6.18 12.73
N SER A 67 4.46 6.48 12.02
CA SER A 67 4.88 5.68 10.87
C SER A 67 5.43 4.32 11.31
N PHE A 68 6.30 4.30 12.32
CA PHE A 68 6.88 3.06 12.85
C PHE A 68 5.83 2.14 13.48
N GLU A 69 4.79 2.71 14.11
CA GLU A 69 3.66 1.94 14.63
C GLU A 69 2.92 1.23 13.49
N ARG A 70 2.59 1.95 12.41
CA ARG A 70 1.94 1.36 11.22
C ARG A 70 2.79 0.26 10.59
N ASP A 71 4.09 0.50 10.47
CA ASP A 71 5.02 -0.50 9.90
C ASP A 71 5.15 -1.72 10.81
N SER A 72 5.22 -1.52 12.13
CA SER A 72 5.26 -2.60 13.12
C SER A 72 4.00 -3.45 13.08
N ASP A 73 2.84 -2.83 12.93
CA ASP A 73 1.56 -3.51 12.76
C ASP A 73 1.56 -4.34 11.48
N ARG A 74 1.97 -3.76 10.34
CA ARG A 74 2.06 -4.51 9.08
C ARG A 74 2.97 -5.74 9.22
N LEU A 75 4.12 -5.59 9.88
CA LEU A 75 5.05 -6.68 10.17
C LEU A 75 4.44 -7.76 11.06
N TYR A 76 3.75 -7.36 12.13
CA TYR A 76 3.08 -8.27 13.04
C TYR A 76 2.01 -9.09 12.32
N LEU A 77 1.16 -8.45 11.52
CA LEU A 77 0.11 -9.16 10.77
C LEU A 77 0.72 -10.18 9.80
N ARG A 78 1.74 -9.76 9.05
CA ARG A 78 2.47 -10.62 8.12
C ARG A 78 3.02 -11.85 8.85
N ASP A 79 3.62 -11.66 10.01
CA ASP A 79 4.20 -12.76 10.79
C ASP A 79 3.15 -13.72 11.35
N VAL A 80 1.99 -13.20 11.78
CA VAL A 80 0.86 -14.04 12.22
C VAL A 80 0.35 -14.88 11.05
N LEU A 81 0.08 -14.26 9.90
CA LEU A 81 -0.43 -14.96 8.72
C LEU A 81 0.56 -16.02 8.23
N ARG A 82 1.85 -15.68 8.08
CA ARG A 82 2.90 -16.64 7.72
C ARG A 82 2.95 -17.84 8.66
N LYS A 83 2.88 -17.62 9.97
CA LYS A 83 2.87 -18.73 10.95
C LYS A 83 1.62 -19.60 10.87
N LEU A 84 0.48 -19.03 10.46
CA LEU A 84 -0.74 -19.80 10.22
C LEU A 84 -0.60 -20.63 8.95
N GLU A 85 -0.02 -20.07 7.89
CA GLU A 85 0.27 -20.80 6.63
C GLU A 85 1.21 -21.98 6.87
N GLU A 86 2.30 -21.78 7.63
CA GLU A 86 3.24 -22.84 7.99
C GLU A 86 2.59 -24.00 8.75
N LYS A 87 1.55 -23.70 9.55
CA LYS A 87 0.81 -24.70 10.34
C LYS A 87 -0.35 -25.33 9.61
N HIS A 88 -0.93 -24.65 8.62
CA HIS A 88 -2.12 -25.07 7.90
C HIS A 88 -1.82 -25.17 6.40
N GLN A 89 -1.34 -26.33 5.97
CA GLN A 89 -1.19 -26.63 4.55
C GLN A 89 -2.56 -26.95 3.94
N VAL A 90 -3.16 -25.97 3.28
CA VAL A 90 -4.41 -26.13 2.52
C VAL A 90 -4.14 -26.99 1.29
N GLU A 91 -4.61 -28.23 1.25
CA GLU A 91 -4.45 -29.10 0.07
C GLU A 91 -5.23 -28.56 -1.13
N LEU A 92 -4.56 -28.48 -2.29
CA LEU A 92 -5.15 -28.00 -3.55
C LEU A 92 -5.32 -29.15 -4.55
N PRO A 93 -6.39 -29.15 -5.36
CA PRO A 93 -6.57 -30.13 -6.42
C PRO A 93 -5.69 -29.78 -7.64
N ASP A 94 -4.39 -30.02 -7.53
CA ASP A 94 -3.40 -29.50 -8.49
C ASP A 94 -3.67 -29.88 -9.96
N GLY A 95 -4.03 -31.13 -10.21
CA GLY A 95 -4.34 -31.60 -11.57
C GLY A 95 -5.61 -30.97 -12.17
N PHE A 96 -6.55 -30.50 -11.34
CA PHE A 96 -7.69 -29.72 -11.81
C PHE A 96 -7.26 -28.28 -12.12
N LEU A 97 -6.57 -27.63 -11.18
CA LEU A 97 -6.18 -26.23 -11.31
C LEU A 97 -5.26 -26.00 -12.51
N LYS A 98 -4.30 -26.88 -12.77
CA LYS A 98 -3.43 -26.78 -13.95
C LYS A 98 -4.21 -26.86 -15.26
N ARG A 99 -5.16 -27.80 -15.38
CA ARG A 99 -6.04 -27.91 -16.55
C ARG A 99 -6.94 -26.69 -16.68
N TRP A 100 -7.49 -26.23 -15.57
CA TRP A 100 -8.34 -25.04 -15.53
C TRP A 100 -7.59 -23.78 -15.99
N ILE A 101 -6.33 -23.59 -15.58
CA ILE A 101 -5.47 -22.48 -16.06
C ILE A 101 -5.30 -22.57 -17.58
N GLN A 102 -5.01 -23.75 -18.13
CA GLN A 102 -4.87 -23.92 -19.59
C GLN A 102 -6.15 -23.58 -20.36
N GLU A 103 -7.32 -23.97 -19.83
CA GLU A 103 -8.61 -23.78 -20.49
C GLU A 103 -9.14 -22.34 -20.39
N THR A 104 -8.77 -21.61 -19.33
CA THR A 104 -9.31 -20.27 -19.03
C THR A 104 -8.36 -19.11 -19.35
N SER A 105 -7.11 -19.41 -19.69
CA SER A 105 -6.15 -18.38 -20.05
C SER A 105 -6.54 -17.68 -21.36
N GLU A 106 -6.54 -16.35 -21.37
CA GLU A 106 -6.84 -15.55 -22.57
C GLU A 106 -5.83 -15.79 -23.71
N ASN A 107 -4.58 -16.09 -23.33
CA ASN A 107 -3.52 -16.51 -24.25
C ASN A 107 -3.27 -18.02 -24.08
N PRO A 108 -3.07 -18.79 -25.16
CA PRO A 108 -2.70 -20.20 -25.06
C PRO A 108 -1.42 -20.35 -24.23
N VAL A 109 -1.51 -21.12 -23.14
CA VAL A 109 -0.37 -21.43 -22.27
C VAL A 109 -0.01 -22.89 -22.47
N THR A 110 1.27 -23.17 -22.69
CA THR A 110 1.77 -24.54 -22.83
C THR A 110 1.74 -25.27 -21.48
N PRO A 111 1.65 -26.62 -21.48
CA PRO A 111 1.78 -27.40 -20.24
C PRO A 111 3.06 -27.09 -19.46
N GLU A 112 4.17 -26.87 -20.16
CA GLU A 112 5.46 -26.53 -19.55
C GLU A 112 5.44 -25.17 -18.85
N GLU A 113 4.83 -24.15 -19.47
CA GLU A 113 4.67 -22.82 -18.87
C GLU A 113 3.75 -22.86 -17.64
N VAL A 114 2.65 -23.61 -17.72
CA VAL A 114 1.78 -23.81 -16.55
C VAL A 114 2.55 -24.46 -15.43
N GLU A 115 3.37 -25.48 -15.69
CA GLU A 115 4.14 -26.11 -14.61
C GLU A 115 5.21 -25.22 -13.99
N GLN A 116 5.82 -24.34 -14.78
CA GLN A 116 6.78 -23.37 -14.24
C GLN A 116 6.10 -22.34 -13.34
N GLY A 117 4.91 -21.85 -13.70
CA GLY A 117 4.17 -20.84 -12.93
C GLY A 117 3.27 -21.39 -11.83
N TYR A 118 2.95 -22.69 -11.85
CA TYR A 118 1.93 -23.27 -10.97
C TYR A 118 2.30 -23.18 -9.49
N GLY A 119 3.59 -23.33 -9.14
CA GLY A 119 4.04 -23.26 -7.76
C GLY A 119 3.68 -21.94 -7.08
N GLU A 120 4.05 -20.82 -7.71
CA GLU A 120 3.74 -19.48 -7.19
C GLU A 120 2.23 -19.20 -7.14
N TYR A 121 1.50 -19.65 -8.17
CA TYR A 121 0.04 -19.55 -8.20
C TYR A 121 -0.61 -20.33 -7.04
N ALA A 122 -0.20 -21.58 -6.84
CA ALA A 122 -0.71 -22.46 -5.80
C ALA A 122 -0.41 -21.89 -4.41
N GLU A 123 0.79 -21.36 -4.18
CA GLU A 123 1.11 -20.68 -2.94
C GLU A 123 0.22 -19.46 -2.72
N GLY A 124 0.06 -18.59 -3.73
CA GLY A 124 -0.82 -17.43 -3.66
C GLY A 124 -2.27 -17.81 -3.33
N LEU A 125 -2.79 -18.86 -3.98
CA LEU A 125 -4.14 -19.36 -3.74
C LEU A 125 -4.29 -19.93 -2.32
N ARG A 126 -3.32 -20.66 -1.78
CA ARG A 126 -3.35 -21.16 -0.39
C ARG A 126 -3.40 -20.01 0.61
N ARG A 127 -2.58 -18.96 0.40
CA ARG A 127 -2.59 -17.75 1.25
C ARG A 127 -3.96 -17.08 1.23
N GLN A 128 -4.53 -16.91 0.03
CA GLN A 128 -5.85 -16.31 -0.13
C GLN A 128 -6.93 -17.14 0.58
N LEU A 129 -6.98 -18.46 0.36
CA LEU A 129 -7.97 -19.34 0.97
C LEU A 129 -7.88 -19.36 2.49
N LEU A 130 -6.67 -19.34 3.05
CA LEU A 130 -6.46 -19.23 4.49
C LEU A 130 -7.00 -17.91 5.01
N GLN A 131 -6.66 -16.80 4.36
CA GLN A 131 -7.12 -15.47 4.76
C GLN A 131 -8.64 -15.36 4.68
N ASP A 132 -9.25 -15.81 3.59
CA ASP A 132 -10.71 -15.82 3.40
C ASP A 132 -11.39 -16.68 4.47
N GLY A 133 -10.83 -17.85 4.78
CA GLY A 133 -11.34 -18.73 5.85
C GLY A 133 -11.25 -18.10 7.25
N ILE A 134 -10.20 -17.34 7.54
CA ILE A 134 -10.08 -16.58 8.80
C ILE A 134 -11.14 -15.47 8.83
N ILE A 135 -11.30 -14.73 7.74
CA ILE A 135 -12.26 -13.63 7.63
C ILE A 135 -13.68 -14.15 7.91
N GLU A 136 -14.08 -15.23 7.22
CA GLU A 136 -15.41 -15.84 7.39
C GLU A 136 -15.60 -16.38 8.80
N LYS A 137 -14.64 -17.13 9.33
CA LYS A 137 -14.71 -17.75 10.66
C LYS A 137 -14.95 -16.73 11.77
N TYR A 138 -14.37 -15.53 11.65
CA TYR A 138 -14.45 -14.49 12.67
C TYR A 138 -15.37 -13.32 12.28
N GLY A 139 -16.07 -13.40 11.14
CA GLY A 139 -16.99 -12.36 10.67
C GLY A 139 -16.31 -11.01 10.43
N LEU A 140 -15.11 -11.03 9.84
CA LEU A 140 -14.25 -9.85 9.64
C LEU A 140 -14.46 -9.18 8.27
N GLU A 141 -15.51 -9.54 7.54
CA GLU A 141 -15.81 -8.95 6.24
C GLU A 141 -16.05 -7.44 6.37
N ALA A 142 -15.66 -6.67 5.35
CA ALA A 142 -16.04 -5.26 5.29
C ALA A 142 -17.55 -5.15 5.01
N LYS A 143 -18.29 -4.56 5.94
CA LYS A 143 -19.74 -4.37 5.81
C LYS A 143 -20.05 -3.09 5.02
N GLY A 144 -21.23 -3.02 4.43
CA GLY A 144 -21.67 -1.88 3.61
C GLY A 144 -21.55 -0.53 4.30
N GLU A 145 -21.91 -0.46 5.58
CA GLU A 145 -21.80 0.75 6.40
C GLU A 145 -20.34 1.18 6.62
N GLU A 146 -19.43 0.22 6.76
CA GLU A 146 -17.99 0.50 6.95
C GLU A 146 -17.36 0.96 5.64
N LEU A 147 -17.79 0.40 4.50
CA LEU A 147 -17.37 0.83 3.17
C LEU A 147 -17.81 2.28 2.91
N ASP A 148 -19.07 2.61 3.21
CA ASP A 148 -19.60 3.98 3.06
C ASP A 148 -18.90 4.97 3.99
N ALA A 149 -18.74 4.63 5.28
CA ALA A 149 -18.04 5.47 6.24
C ALA A 149 -16.58 5.71 5.83
N PHE A 150 -15.88 4.67 5.35
CA PHE A 150 -14.51 4.80 4.87
C PHE A 150 -14.44 5.71 3.64
N ALA A 151 -15.30 5.49 2.64
CA ALA A 151 -15.30 6.28 1.42
C ALA A 151 -15.59 7.77 1.68
N LYS A 152 -16.56 8.07 2.57
CA LYS A 152 -16.85 9.45 2.99
C LYS A 152 -15.65 10.11 3.67
N ARG A 153 -15.01 9.40 4.61
CA ARG A 153 -13.81 9.88 5.28
C ARG A 153 -12.67 10.10 4.30
N TYR A 154 -12.46 9.18 3.36
CA TYR A 154 -11.44 9.31 2.32
C TYR A 154 -11.66 10.56 1.47
N VAL A 155 -12.92 10.85 1.07
CA VAL A 155 -13.25 12.11 0.38
C VAL A 155 -12.89 13.31 1.24
N ALA A 156 -13.33 13.35 2.51
CA ALA A 156 -13.03 14.47 3.41
C ALA A 156 -11.52 14.69 3.59
N ASP A 157 -10.76 13.60 3.78
CA ASP A 157 -9.30 13.63 3.95
C ASP A 157 -8.59 14.17 2.70
N GLN A 158 -9.10 13.90 1.49
CA GLN A 158 -8.55 14.48 0.25
C GLN A 158 -8.70 16.00 0.21
N PHE A 159 -9.84 16.56 0.61
CA PHE A 159 -10.02 18.02 0.65
C PHE A 159 -9.13 18.67 1.70
N ALA A 160 -9.04 18.05 2.89
CA ALA A 160 -8.17 18.52 3.97
C ALA A 160 -6.69 18.57 3.55
N GLN A 161 -6.22 17.59 2.77
CA GLN A 161 -4.84 17.55 2.27
C GLN A 161 -4.50 18.73 1.33
N TYR A 162 -5.47 19.25 0.60
CA TYR A 162 -5.32 20.44 -0.24
C TYR A 162 -5.68 21.74 0.47
N GLY A 163 -5.97 21.70 1.79
CA GLY A 163 -6.40 22.87 2.56
C GLY A 163 -7.77 23.41 2.15
N MET A 164 -8.58 22.59 1.46
CA MET A 164 -9.92 22.97 1.01
C MET A 164 -10.95 22.67 2.10
N PRO A 165 -11.99 23.50 2.27
CA PRO A 165 -13.10 23.18 3.17
C PRO A 165 -13.79 21.90 2.70
N ALA A 166 -14.25 21.09 3.66
CA ALA A 166 -15.00 19.89 3.35
C ALA A 166 -16.30 20.25 2.60
N PRO A 167 -16.67 19.51 1.54
CA PRO A 167 -17.94 19.70 0.85
C PRO A 167 -19.15 19.45 1.76
N GLU A 168 -20.33 19.86 1.31
CA GLU A 168 -21.58 19.52 1.99
C GLU A 168 -21.81 17.99 2.02
N GLU A 169 -22.51 17.50 3.04
CA GLU A 169 -22.72 16.06 3.26
C GLU A 169 -23.31 15.34 2.03
N GLY A 170 -24.27 15.97 1.34
CA GLY A 170 -24.87 15.42 0.13
C GLY A 170 -23.88 15.29 -1.03
N GLU A 171 -22.88 16.16 -1.12
CA GLU A 171 -21.81 16.07 -2.11
C GLU A 171 -20.78 15.00 -1.74
N ILE A 172 -20.39 14.94 -0.46
CA ILE A 172 -19.53 13.87 0.07
C ILE A 172 -20.15 12.50 -0.22
N GLN A 173 -21.45 12.31 0.04
CA GLN A 173 -22.15 11.07 -0.25
C GLN A 173 -22.11 10.69 -1.73
N ARG A 174 -22.31 11.66 -2.63
CA ARG A 174 -22.24 11.42 -4.09
C ARG A 174 -20.83 11.00 -4.51
N MET A 175 -19.79 11.67 -4.00
CA MET A 175 -18.40 11.34 -4.31
C MET A 175 -18.00 9.97 -3.76
N ALA A 176 -18.38 9.67 -2.52
CA ALA A 176 -18.19 8.37 -1.89
C ALA A 176 -18.86 7.26 -2.72
N GLY A 177 -20.10 7.48 -3.18
CA GLY A 177 -20.80 6.53 -4.07
C GLY A 177 -20.06 6.26 -5.38
N ARG A 178 -19.44 7.27 -5.99
CA ARG A 178 -18.61 7.09 -7.20
C ARG A 178 -17.39 6.22 -6.92
N ILE A 179 -16.70 6.48 -5.80
CA ILE A 179 -15.53 5.68 -5.38
C ILE A 179 -15.95 4.22 -5.15
N LEU A 180 -17.08 3.99 -4.47
CA LEU A 180 -17.57 2.63 -4.20
C LEU A 180 -18.10 1.92 -5.46
N SER A 181 -18.51 2.66 -6.49
CA SER A 181 -18.90 2.07 -7.77
C SER A 181 -17.72 1.64 -8.65
N ASP A 182 -16.52 2.17 -8.37
CA ASP A 182 -15.29 1.75 -9.02
C ASP A 182 -14.78 0.44 -8.38
N ARG A 183 -14.65 -0.61 -9.20
CA ARG A 183 -14.31 -1.96 -8.70
C ARG A 183 -12.93 -2.01 -8.06
N ASP A 184 -11.96 -1.28 -8.59
CA ASP A 184 -10.59 -1.28 -8.08
C ASP A 184 -10.52 -0.53 -6.76
N GLN A 185 -11.18 0.63 -6.66
CA GLN A 185 -11.27 1.39 -5.41
C GLN A 185 -12.04 0.62 -4.35
N LEU A 186 -13.18 0.01 -4.69
CA LEU A 186 -13.95 -0.82 -3.78
C LEU A 186 -13.10 -1.97 -3.23
N GLY A 187 -12.34 -2.65 -4.10
CA GLY A 187 -11.41 -3.71 -3.71
C GLY A 187 -10.35 -3.23 -2.71
N ARG A 188 -9.71 -2.08 -2.98
CA ARG A 188 -8.72 -1.47 -2.08
C ARG A 188 -9.31 -1.09 -0.72
N ILE A 189 -10.49 -0.47 -0.71
CA ILE A 189 -11.17 -0.08 0.52
C ILE A 189 -11.54 -1.32 1.34
N ARG A 190 -12.12 -2.34 0.71
CA ARG A 190 -12.46 -3.61 1.36
C ARG A 190 -11.23 -4.22 2.02
N ASN A 191 -10.14 -4.34 1.28
CA ASN A 191 -8.90 -4.94 1.78
C ASN A 191 -8.34 -4.14 2.96
N THR A 192 -8.35 -2.80 2.88
CA THR A 192 -7.88 -1.93 3.96
C THR A 192 -8.70 -2.10 5.24
N ILE A 193 -10.03 -2.22 5.13
CA ILE A 193 -10.92 -2.43 6.29
C ILE A 193 -10.68 -3.81 6.90
N VAL A 194 -10.60 -4.84 6.05
CA VAL A 194 -10.33 -6.22 6.48
C VAL A 194 -8.97 -6.33 7.18
N GLU A 195 -7.93 -5.70 6.65
CA GLU A 195 -6.59 -5.70 7.25
C GLU A 195 -6.60 -5.09 8.65
N ARG A 196 -7.28 -3.94 8.84
CA ARG A 196 -7.45 -3.31 10.15
C ARG A 196 -8.21 -4.20 11.13
N LYS A 197 -9.24 -4.90 10.67
CA LYS A 197 -10.01 -5.85 11.49
C LYS A 197 -9.16 -7.04 11.90
N LEU A 198 -8.42 -7.64 10.97
CA LEU A 198 -7.49 -8.74 11.24
C LEU A 198 -6.44 -8.33 12.27
N MET A 199 -5.81 -7.18 12.08
CA MET A 199 -4.85 -6.60 13.01
C MET A 199 -5.45 -6.45 14.42
N THR A 200 -6.60 -5.78 14.53
CA THR A 200 -7.28 -5.57 15.81
C THR A 200 -7.65 -6.89 16.48
N HIS A 201 -8.19 -7.84 15.70
CA HIS A 201 -8.59 -9.15 16.18
C HIS A 201 -7.38 -9.94 16.71
N PHE A 202 -6.29 -10.02 15.95
CA PHE A 202 -5.11 -10.78 16.36
C PHE A 202 -4.34 -10.13 17.51
N LYS A 203 -4.29 -8.79 17.60
CA LYS A 203 -3.73 -8.12 18.79
C LYS A 203 -4.51 -8.47 20.05
N ALA A 204 -5.84 -8.43 19.98
CA ALA A 204 -6.70 -8.78 21.11
C ALA A 204 -6.61 -10.28 21.47
N MET A 205 -6.51 -11.17 20.47
CA MET A 205 -6.49 -12.61 20.69
C MET A 205 -5.13 -13.14 21.19
N LEU A 206 -4.02 -12.59 20.69
CA LEU A 206 -2.68 -13.12 20.93
C LEU A 206 -1.88 -12.33 21.98
N GLU A 207 -2.34 -11.13 22.35
CA GLU A 207 -1.69 -10.24 23.33
C GLU A 207 -0.16 -10.13 23.10
N PRO A 208 0.26 -9.62 21.94
CA PRO A 208 1.67 -9.64 21.54
C PRO A 208 2.53 -8.82 22.52
N LYS A 209 3.74 -9.33 22.80
CA LYS A 209 4.71 -8.64 23.65
C LYS A 209 5.57 -7.70 22.82
N GLU A 210 5.72 -6.48 23.31
CA GLU A 210 6.63 -5.50 22.70
C GLU A 210 8.09 -5.91 22.88
N ARG A 211 8.87 -5.75 21.82
CA ARG A 211 10.32 -5.94 21.83
C ARG A 211 10.98 -4.75 21.15
N ARG A 212 11.96 -4.16 21.83
CA ARG A 212 12.81 -3.12 21.24
C ARG A 212 13.87 -3.77 20.37
N ILE A 213 14.01 -3.25 19.15
CA ILE A 213 15.05 -3.66 18.20
C ILE A 213 15.76 -2.42 17.62
N PRO A 214 17.01 -2.55 17.15
CA PRO A 214 17.71 -1.48 16.44
C PRO A 214 17.00 -1.11 15.13
N LEU A 215 17.17 0.13 14.68
CA LEU A 215 16.56 0.63 13.43
C LEU A 215 16.96 -0.20 12.21
N ASP A 216 18.24 -0.58 12.10
CA ASP A 216 18.71 -1.38 10.96
C ASP A 216 18.04 -2.77 10.93
N GLU A 217 17.82 -3.39 12.10
CA GLU A 217 17.09 -4.66 12.20
C GLU A 217 15.63 -4.48 11.76
N PHE A 218 14.98 -3.39 12.20
CA PHE A 218 13.61 -3.07 11.78
C PHE A 218 13.50 -2.85 10.28
N VAL A 219 14.40 -2.07 9.69
CA VAL A 219 14.40 -1.77 8.25
C VAL A 219 14.60 -3.04 7.42
N ASN A 220 15.45 -3.96 7.87
CA ASN A 220 15.64 -5.25 7.20
C ASN A 220 14.38 -6.12 7.27
N LEU A 221 13.72 -6.20 8.43
CA LEU A 221 12.45 -6.92 8.57
C LEU A 221 11.32 -6.33 7.72
N ALA A 222 11.29 -5.01 7.55
CA ALA A 222 10.30 -4.29 6.74
C ALA A 222 10.46 -4.51 5.23
N ARG A 223 11.69 -4.84 4.78
CA ARG A 223 12.04 -5.07 3.37
C ARG A 223 11.91 -6.53 2.93
N SER A 224 12.09 -7.48 3.86
CA SER A 224 11.93 -8.93 3.63
C SER A 224 10.47 -9.32 3.45
#